data_AF-A0A158CSY2-F1
#
_entry.id   AF-A0A158CSY2-F1
#
_cell.length_a   1.000
_cell.length_b   1.000
_cell.length_c   1.000
_cell.angle_alpha   90.00
_cell.angle_beta   90.00
_cell.angle_gamma   90.00
#
_symmetry.space_group_name_H-M   'P 1'
#
loop_
_entity.id
_entity.type
_entity.pdbx_description
1 polymer ?
#
loop_
_entity_poly.entity_id
_entity_poly.type
_entity_poly.pdbx_seq_one_letter_code
_entity_poly.pdbx_strand_id
1 'polypeptide(L)'
;MSIVEGFERKALFNITRAVALICVTAFLLIIVGGVFYGVSVWQEQVDTKVPPQEIVEPLRAAQARPTDVAGPKGVQPPGQQAAEQSPLAGYKIPFVLQKYVSGDNAKIVKRHLDEIPVVERQAYIDELGAVVTDAEAKKVDGIEAINSYMEVKSERYKTASAKSLQKWETLKTVAEVTAGGLLLVALFSLVLVLLAIERNTRSLRQAQVESRAFPDVQREVATV
;
A
#
# COMPACT_ATOMS: atom_id res chain seq x y z
N MET A 1 51.52 -2.60 35.77
CA MET A 1 50.50 -2.81 34.72
C MET A 1 49.12 -2.87 35.38
N SER A 2 48.48 -1.71 35.64
CA SER A 2 47.19 -1.72 36.37
C SER A 2 46.24 -0.59 35.98
N ILE A 3 46.72 0.47 35.33
CA ILE A 3 45.88 1.60 34.91
C ILE A 3 45.20 1.31 33.57
N VAL A 4 45.88 0.59 32.66
CA VAL A 4 45.36 0.23 31.34
C VAL A 4 44.18 -0.76 31.44
N GLU A 5 44.26 -1.78 32.28
CA GLU A 5 43.15 -2.75 32.48
C GLU A 5 41.92 -2.13 33.16
N GLY A 6 42.14 -1.16 34.06
CA GLY A 6 41.07 -0.38 34.70
C GLY A 6 40.41 0.60 33.73
N PHE A 7 41.18 1.18 32.82
CA PHE A 7 40.69 2.07 31.77
C PHE A 7 39.94 1.28 30.69
N GLU A 8 40.47 0.14 30.22
CA GLU A 8 39.78 -0.75 29.30
C GLU A 8 38.43 -1.20 29.87
N ARG A 9 38.39 -1.79 31.07
CA ARG A 9 37.13 -2.36 31.58
C ARG A 9 36.09 -1.32 31.97
N LYS A 10 36.48 -0.09 32.33
CA LYS A 10 35.52 0.94 32.77
C LYS A 10 35.14 1.90 31.65
N ALA A 11 36.08 2.25 30.76
CA ALA A 11 35.82 3.09 29.61
C ALA A 11 35.17 2.31 28.47
N LEU A 12 35.68 1.11 28.10
CA LEU A 12 35.06 0.32 27.03
C LEU A 12 33.61 0.02 27.36
N PHE A 13 33.31 -0.38 28.60
CA PHE A 13 31.96 -0.76 29.03
C PHE A 13 30.97 0.42 29.02
N ASN A 14 31.42 1.62 29.42
CA ASN A 14 30.61 2.83 29.31
C ASN A 14 30.43 3.26 27.85
N ILE A 15 31.45 3.11 27.01
CA ILE A 15 31.36 3.38 25.57
C ILE A 15 30.40 2.39 24.91
N THR A 16 30.48 1.08 25.20
CA THR A 16 29.56 0.08 24.64
C THR A 16 28.12 0.37 25.03
N ARG A 17 27.88 0.80 26.28
CA ARG A 17 26.55 1.20 26.74
C ARG A 17 26.03 2.45 26.03
N ALA A 18 26.86 3.48 25.88
CA ALA A 18 26.49 4.70 25.19
C ALA A 18 26.18 4.43 23.70
N VAL A 19 27.05 3.66 23.03
CA VAL A 19 26.86 3.25 21.64
C VAL A 19 25.59 2.43 21.48
N ALA A 20 25.37 1.42 22.34
CA ALA A 20 24.14 0.61 22.28
C ALA A 20 22.88 1.46 22.47
N LEU A 21 22.90 2.44 23.39
CA LEU A 21 21.75 3.33 23.63
C LEU A 21 21.50 4.25 22.41
N ILE A 22 22.55 4.80 21.82
CA ILE A 22 22.46 5.60 20.59
C ILE A 22 21.90 4.74 19.44
N CYS A 23 22.43 3.53 19.24
CA CYS A 23 21.95 2.61 18.22
C CYS A 23 20.48 2.25 18.41
N VAL A 24 20.06 1.86 19.62
CA VAL A 24 18.66 1.54 19.92
C VAL A 24 17.75 2.75 19.65
N THR A 25 18.16 3.94 20.07
CA THR A 25 17.37 5.17 19.86
C THR A 25 17.24 5.48 18.37
N ALA A 26 18.33 5.37 17.60
CA ALA A 26 18.32 5.57 16.16
C ALA A 26 17.42 4.55 15.45
N PHE A 27 17.50 3.27 15.81
CA PHE A 27 16.63 2.23 15.24
C PHE A 27 15.15 2.48 15.55
N LEU A 28 14.82 2.90 16.77
CA LEU A 28 13.45 3.25 17.13
C LEU A 28 12.91 4.42 16.28
N LEU A 29 13.73 5.46 16.06
CA LEU A 29 13.34 6.58 15.20
C LEU A 29 13.11 6.13 13.74
N ILE A 30 13.98 5.26 13.21
CA ILE A 30 13.83 4.69 11.87
C ILE A 30 12.54 3.87 11.77
N ILE A 31 12.24 3.03 12.77
CA ILE A 31 11.01 2.23 12.80
C ILE A 31 9.78 3.14 12.82
N VAL A 32 9.76 4.16 13.69
CA VAL A 32 8.64 5.11 13.76
C VAL A 32 8.45 5.82 12.42
N GLY A 33 9.54 6.33 11.81
CA GLY A 33 9.50 6.95 10.50
C GLY A 33 9.00 6.00 9.41
N GLY A 34 9.45 4.74 9.42
CA GLY A 34 9.02 3.69 8.50
C GLY A 34 7.53 3.37 8.62
N VAL A 35 7.00 3.31 9.83
CA VAL A 35 5.55 3.11 10.08
C VAL A 35 4.74 4.27 9.50
N PHE A 36 5.12 5.52 9.79
CA PHE A 36 4.43 6.69 9.22
C PHE A 36 4.48 6.71 7.69
N TYR A 37 5.63 6.41 7.11
CA TYR A 37 5.79 6.31 5.66
C TYR A 37 4.91 5.19 5.07
N GLY A 38 4.89 4.01 5.67
CA GLY A 38 4.04 2.90 5.25
C GLY A 38 2.56 3.24 5.26
N VAL A 39 2.08 3.95 6.30
CA VAL A 39 0.70 4.41 6.40
C VAL A 39 0.36 5.42 5.29
N SER A 40 1.27 6.37 4.99
CA SER A 40 1.04 7.34 3.91
C SER A 40 0.90 6.69 2.53
N VAL A 41 1.73 5.68 2.24
CA VAL A 41 1.69 4.94 0.98
C VAL A 41 0.38 4.13 0.84
N TRP A 42 -0.17 3.65 1.95
CA TRP A 42 -1.43 2.90 1.94
C TRP A 42 -2.63 3.79 1.55
N GLN A 43 -2.69 5.03 2.02
CA GLN A 43 -3.83 5.93 1.81
C GLN A 43 -4.02 6.43 0.37
N GLU A 44 -3.01 6.35 -0.49
CA GLU A 44 -3.10 6.87 -1.87
C GLU A 44 -3.96 5.97 -2.79
N GLN A 45 -5.28 6.12 -2.79
CA GLN A 45 -6.15 5.37 -3.72
C GLN A 45 -6.03 5.93 -5.15
N VAL A 46 -5.94 5.05 -6.14
CA VAL A 46 -6.01 5.44 -7.56
C VAL A 46 -7.46 5.48 -7.97
N ASP A 47 -7.92 6.65 -8.44
CA ASP A 47 -9.29 6.81 -8.93
C ASP A 47 -9.45 6.14 -10.30
N THR A 48 -10.19 5.03 -10.32
CA THR A 48 -10.51 4.26 -11.54
C THR A 48 -11.76 4.78 -12.25
N LYS A 49 -12.43 5.80 -11.72
CA LYS A 49 -13.65 6.37 -12.29
C LYS A 49 -13.33 7.26 -13.49
N VAL A 50 -13.99 7.02 -14.62
CA VAL A 50 -13.80 7.80 -15.83
C VAL A 50 -15.04 8.67 -16.06
N PRO A 51 -14.96 10.00 -15.88
CA PRO A 51 -16.08 10.88 -16.16
C PRO A 51 -16.34 10.94 -17.68
N PRO A 52 -17.61 11.00 -18.13
CA PRO A 52 -17.95 11.04 -19.56
C PRO A 52 -17.26 12.15 -20.35
N GLN A 53 -17.06 13.31 -19.72
CA GLN A 53 -16.48 14.49 -20.34
C GLN A 53 -15.02 14.24 -20.79
N GLU A 54 -14.26 13.44 -20.04
CA GLU A 54 -12.87 13.12 -20.36
C GLU A 54 -12.74 12.30 -21.65
N ILE A 55 -13.78 11.56 -22.04
CA ILE A 55 -13.81 10.78 -23.28
C ILE A 55 -14.37 11.59 -24.44
N VAL A 56 -15.49 12.29 -24.21
CA VAL A 56 -16.25 12.90 -25.31
C VAL A 56 -15.66 14.24 -25.77
N GLU A 57 -15.03 15.01 -24.88
CA GLU A 57 -14.44 16.31 -25.27
C GLU A 57 -13.23 16.19 -26.20
N PRO A 58 -12.26 15.29 -25.96
CA PRO A 58 -11.15 15.07 -26.90
C PRO A 58 -11.62 14.59 -28.27
N LEU A 59 -12.60 13.68 -28.31
CA LEU A 59 -13.16 13.16 -29.56
C LEU A 59 -13.90 14.26 -30.35
N ARG A 60 -14.66 15.11 -29.67
CA ARG A 60 -15.30 16.27 -30.30
C ARG A 60 -14.29 17.26 -30.88
N ALA A 61 -13.17 17.51 -30.17
CA ALA A 61 -12.11 18.38 -30.65
C ALA A 61 -11.41 17.79 -31.89
N ALA A 62 -11.25 16.45 -31.96
CA ALA A 62 -10.70 15.75 -33.11
C ALA A 62 -11.65 15.73 -34.33
N GLN A 63 -12.96 15.58 -34.10
CA GLN A 63 -14.01 15.59 -35.13
C GLN A 63 -14.38 16.98 -35.67
N ALA A 64 -13.73 18.05 -35.21
CA ALA A 64 -13.86 19.39 -35.80
C ALA A 64 -13.30 19.49 -37.25
N ARG A 65 -12.80 18.38 -37.82
CA ARG A 65 -12.61 18.21 -39.27
C ARG A 65 -13.81 17.44 -39.84
N PRO A 66 -14.48 17.98 -40.87
CA PRO A 66 -15.75 17.43 -41.34
C PRO A 66 -15.51 16.04 -41.93
N THR A 67 -16.06 15.03 -41.27
CA THR A 67 -16.31 13.73 -41.90
C THR A 67 -17.80 13.52 -41.89
N ASP A 68 -18.39 13.47 -43.09
CA ASP A 68 -19.79 13.12 -43.30
C ASP A 68 -20.04 11.73 -42.70
N VAL A 69 -20.77 11.66 -41.59
CA VAL A 69 -21.18 10.40 -40.98
C VAL A 69 -22.57 10.04 -41.51
N ALA A 70 -22.61 9.04 -42.39
CA ALA A 70 -23.83 8.35 -42.77
C ALA A 70 -24.41 7.67 -41.53
N GLY A 71 -25.56 8.16 -41.05
CA GLY A 71 -26.26 7.56 -39.92
C GLY A 71 -26.74 6.13 -40.24
N PRO A 72 -26.72 5.19 -39.27
CA PRO A 72 -27.27 3.87 -39.50
C PRO A 72 -28.79 3.98 -39.67
N LYS A 73 -29.27 3.51 -40.82
CA LYS A 73 -30.71 3.31 -41.12
C LYS A 73 -31.30 2.35 -40.09
N GLY A 74 -32.45 2.75 -39.54
CA GLY A 74 -33.05 2.16 -38.36
C GLY A 74 -33.41 0.68 -38.48
N VAL A 75 -33.44 0.00 -37.33
CA VAL A 75 -34.13 -1.27 -37.14
C VAL A 75 -34.64 -1.37 -35.69
N GLN A 76 -35.87 -1.88 -35.61
CA GLN A 76 -36.75 -2.27 -34.51
C GLN A 76 -36.10 -2.71 -33.17
N PRO A 77 -36.74 -2.43 -32.01
CA PRO A 77 -36.28 -2.91 -30.71
C PRO A 77 -36.28 -4.45 -30.66
N PRO A 78 -35.24 -5.10 -30.13
CA PRO A 78 -35.24 -6.56 -29.99
C PRO A 78 -36.24 -6.98 -28.91
N GLY A 79 -37.09 -7.94 -29.26
CA GLY A 79 -37.99 -8.61 -28.31
C GLY A 79 -37.20 -9.31 -27.21
N GLN A 80 -37.84 -9.44 -26.03
CA GLN A 80 -37.29 -9.91 -24.75
C GLN A 80 -36.53 -11.26 -24.78
N GLN A 81 -36.60 -12.02 -25.88
CA GLN A 81 -35.93 -13.32 -26.04
C GLN A 81 -34.44 -13.24 -26.41
N ALA A 82 -33.94 -12.10 -26.90
CA ALA A 82 -32.50 -11.94 -27.20
C ALA A 82 -31.63 -11.64 -25.97
N ALA A 83 -32.25 -11.32 -24.83
CA ALA A 83 -31.54 -10.96 -23.59
C ALA A 83 -30.92 -12.16 -22.87
N GLU A 84 -31.50 -13.36 -23.00
CA GLU A 84 -31.06 -14.56 -22.25
C GLU A 84 -29.84 -15.27 -22.89
N GLN A 85 -29.53 -15.01 -24.17
CA GLN A 85 -28.33 -15.54 -24.83
C GLN A 85 -27.22 -14.50 -25.03
N SER A 86 -27.41 -13.29 -24.49
CA SER A 86 -26.40 -12.23 -24.59
C SER A 86 -25.17 -12.57 -23.73
N PRO A 87 -23.94 -12.35 -24.23
CA PRO A 87 -22.72 -12.48 -23.42
C PRO A 87 -22.74 -11.66 -22.13
N LEU A 88 -23.56 -10.59 -22.09
CA LEU A 88 -23.77 -9.68 -20.97
C LEU A 88 -25.01 -10.03 -20.12
N ALA A 89 -25.52 -11.27 -20.21
CA ALA A 89 -26.61 -11.74 -19.36
C ALA A 89 -26.25 -11.58 -17.87
N GLY A 90 -27.18 -11.01 -17.08
CA GLY A 90 -26.99 -10.72 -15.66
C GLY A 90 -26.62 -9.26 -15.34
N TYR A 91 -26.29 -8.43 -16.34
CA TYR A 91 -26.06 -7.00 -16.15
C TYR A 91 -27.29 -6.16 -16.52
N LYS A 92 -27.50 -5.05 -15.84
CA LYS A 92 -28.50 -4.05 -16.24
C LYS A 92 -27.88 -3.18 -17.34
N ILE A 93 -28.30 -3.37 -18.58
CA ILE A 93 -27.75 -2.64 -19.74
C ILE A 93 -28.58 -1.36 -19.98
N PRO A 94 -27.98 -0.16 -19.88
CA PRO A 94 -28.65 1.10 -20.19
C PRO A 94 -29.24 1.11 -21.60
N PHE A 95 -30.42 1.72 -21.77
CA PHE A 95 -31.17 1.68 -23.03
C PHE A 95 -30.36 2.18 -24.25
N VAL A 96 -29.67 3.31 -24.08
CA VAL A 96 -28.80 3.90 -25.11
C VAL A 96 -27.69 2.96 -25.58
N LEU A 97 -27.23 2.06 -24.70
CA LEU A 97 -26.11 1.18 -24.95
C LEU A 97 -26.54 -0.06 -25.74
N GLN A 98 -27.82 -0.48 -25.63
CA GLN A 98 -28.34 -1.72 -26.21
C GLN A 98 -28.10 -1.83 -27.73
N LYS A 99 -28.20 -0.71 -28.45
CA LYS A 99 -27.96 -0.66 -29.91
C LYS A 99 -26.49 -0.90 -30.29
N TYR A 100 -25.55 -0.67 -29.37
CA TYR A 100 -24.12 -0.82 -29.61
C TYR A 100 -23.55 -2.13 -29.06
N VAL A 101 -24.11 -2.64 -27.96
CA VAL A 101 -23.60 -3.85 -27.26
C VAL A 101 -24.40 -5.11 -27.58
N SER A 102 -24.77 -5.26 -28.85
CA SER A 102 -25.46 -6.45 -29.38
C SER A 102 -24.50 -7.32 -30.19
N GLY A 103 -24.73 -8.65 -30.22
CA GLY A 103 -23.95 -9.58 -31.03
C GLY A 103 -22.48 -9.69 -30.63
N ASP A 104 -21.56 -9.54 -31.59
CA ASP A 104 -20.12 -9.66 -31.34
C ASP A 104 -19.56 -8.51 -30.49
N ASN A 105 -20.15 -7.32 -30.55
CA ASN A 105 -19.76 -6.19 -29.70
C ASN A 105 -19.99 -6.50 -28.22
N ALA A 106 -21.04 -7.26 -27.90
CA ALA A 106 -21.30 -7.72 -26.52
C ALA A 106 -20.15 -8.61 -25.99
N LYS A 107 -19.53 -9.41 -26.86
CA LYS A 107 -18.38 -10.26 -26.49
C LYS A 107 -17.12 -9.43 -26.23
N ILE A 108 -16.92 -8.35 -26.98
CA ILE A 108 -15.80 -7.42 -26.77
C ILE A 108 -15.94 -6.75 -25.41
N VAL A 109 -17.11 -6.17 -25.13
CA VAL A 109 -17.40 -5.54 -23.83
C VAL A 109 -17.27 -6.54 -22.68
N LYS A 110 -17.74 -7.79 -22.88
CA LYS A 110 -17.56 -8.85 -21.89
C LYS A 110 -16.08 -9.14 -21.59
N ARG A 111 -15.23 -9.21 -22.61
CA ARG A 111 -13.79 -9.44 -22.41
C ARG A 111 -13.18 -8.33 -21.55
N HIS A 112 -13.52 -7.08 -21.80
CA HIS A 112 -13.07 -5.96 -20.96
C HIS A 112 -13.63 -6.04 -19.53
N LEU A 113 -14.89 -6.44 -19.37
CA LEU A 113 -15.48 -6.67 -18.04
C LEU A 113 -14.77 -7.78 -17.25
N ASP A 114 -14.25 -8.81 -17.92
CA ASP A 114 -13.55 -9.90 -17.26
C ASP A 114 -12.24 -9.45 -16.60
N GLU A 115 -11.63 -8.39 -17.11
CA GLU A 115 -10.44 -7.74 -16.52
C GLU A 115 -10.79 -6.86 -15.29
N ILE A 116 -12.08 -6.61 -15.05
CA ILE A 116 -12.56 -5.71 -14.00
C ILE A 116 -13.07 -6.51 -12.79
N PRO A 117 -12.81 -6.04 -11.55
CA PRO A 117 -13.36 -6.66 -10.35
C PRO A 117 -14.88 -6.81 -10.42
N VAL A 118 -15.41 -7.96 -10.03
CA VAL A 118 -16.84 -8.31 -10.15
C VAL A 118 -17.77 -7.24 -9.57
N VAL A 119 -17.37 -6.63 -8.44
CA VAL A 119 -18.13 -5.57 -7.76
C VAL A 119 -18.23 -4.25 -8.54
N GLU A 120 -17.30 -3.99 -9.46
CA GLU A 120 -17.23 -2.76 -10.27
C GLU A 120 -17.85 -2.93 -11.67
N ARG A 121 -18.17 -4.17 -12.07
CA ARG A 121 -18.65 -4.48 -13.44
C ARG A 121 -19.96 -3.79 -13.80
N GLN A 122 -20.90 -3.66 -12.86
CA GLN A 122 -22.15 -2.95 -13.12
C GLN A 122 -21.90 -1.44 -13.27
N ALA A 123 -21.06 -0.85 -12.40
CA ALA A 123 -20.67 0.56 -12.51
C ALA A 123 -19.95 0.84 -13.84
N TYR A 124 -19.13 -0.10 -14.33
CA TYR A 124 -18.52 0.00 -15.65
C TYR A 124 -19.55 0.11 -16.78
N ILE A 125 -20.60 -0.71 -16.75
CA ILE A 125 -21.68 -0.70 -17.74
C ILE A 125 -22.51 0.58 -17.65
N ASP A 126 -22.77 1.06 -16.43
CA ASP A 126 -23.51 2.30 -16.19
C ASP A 126 -22.72 3.52 -16.70
N GLU A 127 -21.42 3.58 -16.41
CA GLU A 127 -20.51 4.62 -16.91
C GLU A 127 -20.39 4.59 -18.44
N LEU A 128 -20.29 3.39 -19.04
CA LEU A 128 -20.26 3.23 -20.50
C LEU A 128 -21.55 3.76 -21.14
N GLY A 129 -22.70 3.50 -20.53
CA GLY A 129 -23.97 4.08 -20.95
C GLY A 129 -24.00 5.61 -20.86
N ALA A 130 -23.39 6.19 -19.82
CA ALA A 130 -23.27 7.63 -19.65
C ALA A 130 -22.36 8.26 -20.72
N VAL A 131 -21.24 7.62 -21.05
CA VAL A 131 -20.33 8.05 -22.13
C VAL A 131 -21.06 8.08 -23.47
N VAL A 132 -21.79 7.02 -23.80
CA VAL A 132 -22.58 6.94 -25.04
C VAL A 132 -23.67 8.02 -25.06
N THR A 133 -24.35 8.25 -23.94
CA THR A 133 -25.36 9.31 -23.83
C THR A 133 -24.77 10.69 -24.13
N ASP A 134 -23.61 11.02 -23.54
CA ASP A 134 -22.94 12.30 -23.75
C ASP A 134 -22.37 12.43 -25.18
N ALA A 135 -21.84 11.34 -25.74
CA ALA A 135 -21.37 11.28 -27.12
C ALA A 135 -22.51 11.58 -28.11
N GLU A 136 -23.66 10.91 -27.96
CA GLU A 136 -24.83 11.16 -28.81
C GLU A 136 -25.36 12.59 -28.67
N ALA A 137 -25.43 13.11 -27.44
CA ALA A 137 -25.84 14.49 -27.18
C ALA A 137 -24.92 15.51 -27.88
N LYS A 138 -23.62 15.20 -27.98
CA LYS A 138 -22.59 16.03 -28.61
C LYS A 138 -22.33 15.68 -30.08
N LYS A 139 -23.12 14.77 -30.67
CA LYS A 139 -22.99 14.28 -32.05
C LYS A 139 -21.63 13.63 -32.37
N VAL A 140 -21.00 13.04 -31.36
CA VAL A 140 -19.80 12.22 -31.49
C VAL A 140 -20.22 10.77 -31.77
N ASP A 141 -19.45 10.05 -32.59
CA ASP A 141 -19.70 8.64 -32.86
C ASP A 141 -19.68 7.79 -31.58
N GLY A 142 -20.77 7.04 -31.36
CA GLY A 142 -20.95 6.24 -30.15
C GLY A 142 -20.01 5.04 -30.07
N ILE A 143 -19.60 4.45 -31.20
CA ILE A 143 -18.65 3.33 -31.21
C ILE A 143 -17.24 3.84 -30.88
N GLU A 144 -16.85 4.99 -31.42
CA GLU A 144 -15.58 5.64 -31.10
C GLU A 144 -15.50 6.02 -29.62
N ALA A 145 -16.58 6.57 -29.04
CA ALA A 145 -16.67 6.88 -27.62
C ALA A 145 -16.59 5.62 -26.74
N ILE A 146 -17.22 4.51 -27.14
CA ILE A 146 -17.11 3.22 -26.45
C ILE A 146 -15.66 2.73 -26.46
N ASN A 147 -15.03 2.68 -27.63
CA ASN A 147 -13.65 2.20 -27.77
C ASN A 147 -12.68 3.03 -26.93
N SER A 148 -12.80 4.36 -27.00
CA SER A 148 -11.96 5.28 -26.21
C SER A 148 -12.16 5.09 -24.71
N TYR A 149 -13.40 4.94 -24.24
CA TYR A 149 -13.65 4.63 -22.84
C TYR A 149 -13.06 3.29 -22.40
N MET A 150 -13.20 2.23 -23.22
CA MET A 150 -12.63 0.91 -22.90
C MET A 150 -11.11 0.99 -22.77
N GLU A 151 -10.44 1.72 -23.66
CA GLU A 151 -9.00 1.95 -23.64
C GLU A 151 -8.57 2.70 -22.38
N VAL A 152 -9.13 3.91 -22.14
CA VAL A 152 -8.79 4.75 -20.99
C VAL A 152 -9.03 4.01 -19.67
N LYS A 153 -10.16 3.31 -19.55
CA LYS A 153 -10.47 2.57 -18.33
C LYS A 153 -9.52 1.39 -18.12
N SER A 154 -9.14 0.68 -19.19
CA SER A 154 -8.15 -0.39 -19.10
C SER A 154 -6.77 0.13 -18.65
N GLU A 155 -6.35 1.31 -19.11
CA GLU A 155 -5.11 1.94 -18.66
C GLU A 155 -5.17 2.36 -17.20
N ARG A 156 -6.31 2.88 -16.73
CA ARG A 156 -6.50 3.19 -15.31
C ARG A 156 -6.43 1.96 -14.41
N TYR A 157 -6.99 0.82 -14.82
CA TYR A 157 -6.82 -0.42 -14.06
C TYR A 157 -5.39 -0.97 -14.13
N LYS A 158 -4.69 -0.84 -15.25
CA LYS A 158 -3.27 -1.19 -15.36
C LYS A 158 -2.40 -0.33 -14.45
N THR A 159 -2.63 0.98 -14.41
CA THR A 159 -1.89 1.90 -13.53
C THR A 159 -2.25 1.68 -12.05
N ALA A 160 -3.52 1.45 -11.73
CA ALA A 160 -3.96 1.10 -10.39
C ALA A 160 -3.33 -0.22 -9.91
N SER A 161 -3.29 -1.25 -10.76
CA SER A 161 -2.64 -2.52 -10.44
C SER A 161 -1.13 -2.38 -10.30
N ALA A 162 -0.45 -1.66 -11.21
CA ALA A 162 0.98 -1.38 -11.09
C ALA A 162 1.33 -0.63 -9.79
N LYS A 163 0.55 0.41 -9.43
CA LYS A 163 0.72 1.10 -8.14
C LYS A 163 0.46 0.16 -6.96
N SER A 164 -0.53 -0.73 -7.05
CA SER A 164 -0.80 -1.71 -5.98
C SER A 164 0.39 -2.66 -5.76
N LEU A 165 1.05 -3.12 -6.84
CA LEU A 165 2.26 -3.93 -6.73
C LEU A 165 3.39 -3.15 -6.08
N GLN A 166 3.61 -1.90 -6.51
CA GLN A 166 4.64 -1.03 -5.91
C GLN A 166 4.38 -0.77 -4.42
N LYS A 167 3.11 -0.61 -4.02
CA LYS A 167 2.73 -0.50 -2.60
C LYS A 167 3.07 -1.76 -1.82
N TRP A 168 2.81 -2.94 -2.38
CA TRP A 168 3.17 -4.22 -1.77
C TRP A 168 4.68 -4.39 -1.61
N GLU A 169 5.47 -4.02 -2.61
CA GLU A 169 6.93 -4.04 -2.53
C GLU A 169 7.44 -3.07 -1.46
N THR A 170 6.86 -1.87 -1.40
CA THR A 170 7.20 -0.85 -0.38
C THR A 170 6.86 -1.35 1.02
N LEU A 171 5.68 -1.93 1.20
CA LEU A 171 5.26 -2.52 2.48
C LEU A 171 6.15 -3.68 2.90
N LYS A 172 6.53 -4.55 1.97
CA LYS A 172 7.46 -5.66 2.23
C LYS A 172 8.81 -5.12 2.73
N THR A 173 9.34 -4.10 2.05
CA THR A 173 10.59 -3.44 2.43
C THR A 173 10.50 -2.81 3.81
N VAL A 174 9.42 -2.06 4.09
CA VAL A 174 9.19 -1.45 5.41
C VAL A 174 9.06 -2.54 6.49
N ALA A 175 8.36 -3.63 6.22
CA ALA A 175 8.22 -4.74 7.14
C ALA A 175 9.56 -5.44 7.43
N GLU A 176 10.38 -5.68 6.41
CA GLU A 176 11.70 -6.29 6.54
C GLU A 176 12.65 -5.40 7.36
N VAL A 177 12.71 -4.10 7.04
CA VAL A 177 13.50 -3.12 7.80
C VAL A 177 13.03 -3.02 9.25
N THR A 178 11.71 -3.02 9.47
CA THR A 178 11.14 -2.96 10.82
C THR A 178 11.46 -4.21 11.63
N ALA A 179 11.28 -5.41 11.05
CA ALA A 179 11.59 -6.67 11.72
C ALA A 179 13.08 -6.79 12.04
N GLY A 180 13.96 -6.45 11.08
CA GLY A 180 15.41 -6.41 11.29
C GLY A 180 15.83 -5.40 12.36
N GLY A 181 15.24 -4.20 12.33
CA GLY A 181 15.46 -3.17 13.33
C GLY A 181 15.04 -3.63 14.73
N LEU A 182 13.87 -4.23 14.88
CA LEU A 182 13.40 -4.78 16.15
C LEU A 182 14.30 -5.91 16.67
N LEU A 183 14.78 -6.79 15.78
CA LEU A 183 15.73 -7.83 16.15
C LEU A 183 17.04 -7.23 16.68
N LEU A 184 17.60 -6.21 16.00
CA LEU A 184 18.79 -5.51 16.47
C LEU A 184 18.55 -4.81 17.81
N VAL A 185 17.41 -4.14 17.97
CA VAL A 185 17.02 -3.53 19.25
C VAL A 185 16.95 -4.58 20.36
N ALA A 186 16.37 -5.75 20.09
CA ALA A 186 16.30 -6.85 21.05
C ALA A 186 17.70 -7.37 21.42
N LEU A 187 18.60 -7.54 20.45
CA LEU A 187 19.99 -7.97 20.68
C LEU A 187 20.77 -6.96 21.52
N PHE A 188 20.71 -5.67 21.19
CA PHE A 188 21.36 -4.63 21.99
C PHE A 188 20.76 -4.52 23.39
N SER A 189 19.43 -4.65 23.51
CA SER A 189 18.76 -4.68 24.82
C SER A 189 19.22 -5.88 25.66
N LEU A 190 19.37 -7.06 25.06
CA LEU A 190 19.91 -8.24 25.71
C LEU A 190 21.33 -8.00 26.21
N VAL A 191 22.20 -7.42 25.37
CA VAL A 191 23.57 -7.05 25.77
C VAL A 191 23.55 -6.10 26.96
N LEU A 192 22.72 -5.05 26.93
CA LEU A 192 22.60 -4.10 28.03
C LEU A 192 22.12 -4.77 29.33
N VAL A 193 21.18 -5.73 29.24
CA VAL A 193 20.70 -6.50 30.40
C VAL A 193 21.80 -7.40 30.96
N LEU A 194 22.52 -8.13 30.12
CA LEU A 194 23.63 -8.98 30.56
C LEU A 194 24.74 -8.17 31.24
N LEU A 195 25.10 -7.01 30.65
CA LEU A 195 26.06 -6.07 31.24
C LEU A 195 25.59 -5.53 32.59
N ALA A 196 24.29 -5.28 32.75
CA ALA A 196 23.71 -4.84 34.02
C ALA A 196 23.78 -5.93 35.10
N ILE A 197 23.47 -7.18 34.73
CA ILE A 197 23.56 -8.34 35.64
C ILE A 197 25.01 -8.59 36.06
N GLU A 198 25.96 -8.56 35.13
CA GLU A 198 27.39 -8.72 35.44
C GLU A 198 27.85 -7.66 36.45
N ARG A 199 27.49 -6.39 36.21
CA ARG A 199 27.85 -5.31 37.13
C ARG A 199 27.25 -5.50 38.51
N ASN A 200 25.95 -5.82 38.60
CA ASN A 200 25.25 -5.94 39.88
C ASN A 200 25.80 -7.12 40.71
N THR A 201 26.07 -8.25 40.06
CA THR A 201 26.62 -9.44 40.72
C THR A 201 28.08 -9.26 41.16
N ARG A 202 28.90 -8.50 40.42
CA ARG A 202 30.27 -8.17 40.83
C ARG A 202 30.28 -7.26 42.07
N SER A 203 29.39 -6.27 42.13
CA SER A 203 29.23 -5.39 43.30
C SER A 203 28.78 -6.15 44.55
N LEU A 204 27.84 -7.09 44.40
CA LEU A 204 27.40 -7.98 45.50
C LEU A 204 28.54 -8.86 46.03
N ARG A 205 29.36 -9.46 45.14
CA ARG A 205 30.54 -10.24 45.58
C ARG A 205 31.56 -9.39 46.32
N GLN A 206 31.82 -8.16 45.86
CA GLN A 206 32.76 -7.26 46.53
C GLN A 206 32.26 -6.85 47.92
N ALA A 207 30.99 -6.46 48.05
CA ALA A 207 30.39 -6.11 49.34
C ALA A 207 30.39 -7.29 50.33
N GLN A 208 30.15 -8.52 49.85
CA GLN A 208 30.17 -9.71 50.68
C GLN A 208 31.58 -10.08 51.18
N VAL A 209 32.62 -9.80 50.39
CA VAL A 209 34.02 -9.99 50.80
C VAL A 209 34.40 -8.95 51.86
N GLU A 210 34.01 -7.69 51.69
CA GLU A 210 34.30 -6.62 52.65
C GLU A 210 33.57 -6.83 53.98
N SER A 211 32.30 -7.26 53.96
CA SER A 211 31.54 -7.61 55.16
C SER A 211 32.12 -8.82 55.92
N ARG A 212 32.78 -9.76 55.24
CA ARG A 212 33.49 -10.89 55.88
C ARG A 212 34.88 -10.52 56.40
N ALA A 213 35.48 -9.43 55.89
CA ALA A 213 36.79 -8.98 56.32
C ALA A 213 36.74 -8.18 57.64
N PHE A 214 35.56 -7.67 58.05
CA PHE A 214 35.38 -6.91 59.29
C PHE A 214 34.27 -7.48 60.21
N PRO A 215 34.37 -8.71 60.71
CA PRO A 215 33.39 -9.23 61.67
C PRO A 215 33.57 -8.70 63.10
N ASP A 216 34.74 -8.16 63.48
CA ASP A 216 35.12 -8.01 64.90
C ASP A 216 35.16 -6.58 65.49
N VAL A 217 34.94 -5.51 64.71
CA VAL A 217 35.09 -4.15 65.27
C VAL A 217 33.89 -3.71 66.12
N GLN A 218 32.74 -4.40 66.06
CA GLN A 218 31.57 -4.05 66.87
C GLN A 218 31.49 -4.75 68.24
N ARG A 219 32.41 -5.66 68.57
CA ARG A 219 32.37 -6.37 69.87
C ARG A 219 33.09 -5.67 71.01
N GLU A 220 33.89 -4.63 70.74
CA GLU A 220 34.78 -4.02 71.74
C GLU A 220 34.20 -2.78 72.45
N VAL A 221 33.02 -2.29 72.05
CA VAL A 221 32.41 -1.06 72.64
C VAL A 221 31.34 -1.37 73.68
N ALA A 222 31.01 -2.65 73.91
CA ALA A 222 29.96 -3.06 74.87
C ALA A 222 30.47 -3.42 76.27
N THR A 223 31.78 -3.30 76.54
CA THR A 223 32.36 -3.61 77.84
C THR A 223 33.42 -2.58 78.25
N VAL A 224 32.98 -1.38 78.62
CA VAL A 224 33.64 -0.54 79.64
C VAL A 224 32.56 0.18 80.44
#